data_AF-A0A0H4WV16-F1
#
_entry.id   AF-A0A0H4WV16-F1
#
_cell.length_a   1.000
_cell.length_b   1.000
_cell.length_c   1.000
_cell.angle_alpha   90.00
_cell.angle_beta   90.00
_cell.angle_gamma   90.00
#
_symmetry.space_group_name_H-M   'P 1'
#
loop_
_entity.id
_entity.type
_entity.pdbx_description
1 polymer ?
#
loop_
_entity_poly.entity_id
_entity_poly.type
_entity_poly.pdbx_seq_one_letter_code
_entity_poly.pdbx_strand_id
1 'polypeptide(L)' 'MSQKEHILRAWRDPEYFNSLTAEERAALPANPAAELELGDDLLESISGGRSAPEQCSALCTPCPPYHCV' A
#
# COMPACT_ATOMS: atom_id res chain seq x y z
N MET A 1 4.53 2.49 23.33
CA MET A 1 4.36 2.74 21.89
C MET A 1 4.79 4.17 21.62
N SER A 2 5.76 4.36 20.75
CA SER A 2 6.17 5.71 20.34
C SER A 2 5.09 6.34 19.46
N GLN A 3 4.95 7.66 19.48
CA GLN A 3 3.92 8.38 18.70
C GLN A 3 3.97 8.04 17.20
N LYS A 4 5.16 7.77 16.67
CA LYS A 4 5.36 7.33 15.28
C LYS A 4 4.80 5.93 15.02
N GLU A 5 4.98 4.99 15.94
CA GLU A 5 4.43 3.63 15.81
C GLU A 5 2.90 3.64 15.87
N HIS A 6 2.32 4.51 16.68
CA HIS A 6 0.88 4.74 16.75
C HIS A 6 0.33 5.22 15.39
N ILE A 7 0.94 6.24 14.78
CA ILE A 7 0.54 6.77 13.48
C ILE A 7 0.66 5.70 12.38
N LEU A 8 1.78 4.98 12.35
CA LEU A 8 2.00 3.92 11.36
C LEU A 8 0.96 2.79 11.50
N ARG A 9 0.62 2.42 12.73
CA ARG A 9 -0.39 1.39 13.01
C ARG A 9 -1.79 1.86 12.61
N ALA A 10 -2.12 3.13 12.88
CA ALA A 10 -3.39 3.73 12.47
C ALA A 10 -3.57 3.76 10.95
N TRP A 11 -2.51 3.90 10.15
CA TRP A 11 -2.62 3.85 8.68
C TRP A 11 -2.52 2.45 8.09
N ARG A 12 -1.81 1.54 8.75
CA ARG A 12 -1.64 0.16 8.27
C ARG A 12 -2.87 -0.69 8.52
N ASP A 13 -3.51 -0.51 9.68
CA ASP A 13 -4.52 -1.43 10.19
C ASP A 13 -5.89 -0.74 10.28
N PRO A 14 -6.81 -1.05 9.35
CA PRO A 14 -8.10 -0.36 9.27
C PRO A 14 -9.00 -0.67 10.46
N GLU A 15 -8.87 -1.84 11.09
CA GLU A 15 -9.63 -2.18 12.30
C GLU A 15 -9.17 -1.34 13.48
N TYR A 16 -7.85 -1.18 13.63
CA TYR A 16 -7.28 -0.27 14.62
C TYR A 16 -7.69 1.18 14.37
N PHE A 17 -7.66 1.66 13.11
CA PHE A 17 -8.12 3.01 12.76
C PHE A 17 -9.58 3.25 13.16
N ASN A 18 -10.47 2.29 12.89
CA ASN A 18 -11.89 2.40 13.22
C ASN A 18 -12.17 2.25 14.72
N SER A 19 -11.26 1.63 15.48
CA SER A 19 -11.36 1.53 16.93
C SER A 19 -11.01 2.83 17.67
N LEU A 20 -10.33 3.78 17.01
CA LEU A 20 -9.93 5.07 17.58
C LEU A 20 -11.12 6.03 17.71
N THR A 21 -11.06 6.89 18.73
CA THR A 21 -12.06 7.96 18.93
C THR A 21 -12.02 9.01 17.82
N ALA A 22 -13.02 9.89 17.73
CA ALA A 22 -13.04 10.93 16.71
C ALA A 22 -11.90 11.95 16.90
N GLU A 23 -11.57 12.23 18.16
CA GLU A 23 -10.51 13.14 18.59
C GLU A 23 -9.13 12.59 18.24
N GLU A 24 -8.91 11.29 18.49
CA GLU A 24 -7.65 10.63 18.18
C GLU A 24 -7.43 10.51 16.67
N ARG A 25 -8.49 10.27 15.89
CA ARG A 25 -8.42 10.27 14.42
C ARG A 25 -8.12 11.64 13.85
N ALA A 26 -8.69 12.71 14.43
CA ALA A 26 -8.42 14.08 14.03
C ALA A 26 -6.99 14.54 14.37
N ALA A 27 -6.37 13.94 15.38
CA ALA A 27 -4.98 14.19 15.75
C ALA A 27 -3.96 13.47 14.86
N LEU A 28 -4.40 12.54 13.99
CA LEU A 28 -3.52 11.88 13.04
C LEU A 28 -3.13 12.86 11.92
N PRO A 29 -1.86 12.83 11.46
CA PRO A 29 -1.45 13.65 10.32
C PRO A 29 -2.22 13.25 9.06
N ALA A 30 -2.22 14.14 8.06
CA ALA A 30 -2.77 13.84 6.75
C ALA A 30 -2.14 12.54 6.20
N ASN A 31 -2.97 11.63 5.71
CA ASN A 31 -2.49 10.38 5.14
C ASN A 31 -1.68 10.70 3.87
N PRO A 32 -0.40 10.33 3.77
CA PRO A 32 0.44 10.61 2.60
C PRO A 32 -0.09 9.96 1.31
N ALA A 33 -0.97 8.97 1.39
CA ALA A 33 -1.66 8.39 0.23
C ALA A 33 -2.93 9.16 -0.19
N ALA A 34 -3.46 10.03 0.68
CA ALA A 34 -4.67 10.81 0.40
C ALA A 34 -4.39 12.13 -0.34
N GLU A 35 -3.14 12.61 -0.33
CA GLU A 35 -2.75 13.85 -1.02
C GLU A 35 -2.59 13.67 -2.54
N LEU A 36 -2.64 12.43 -3.02
CA LEU A 36 -2.53 12.10 -4.44
C LEU A 36 -3.94 12.08 -5.07
N GLU A 37 -4.47 13.26 -5.39
CA GLU A 37 -5.67 13.37 -6.23
C GLU A 37 -5.32 12.98 -7.67
N LEU A 38 -5.48 11.70 -7.99
CA LEU A 38 -5.36 11.18 -9.35
C LEU A 38 -6.67 11.49 -10.10
N GLY A 39 -6.61 12.32 -11.13
CA GLY A 39 -7.76 12.54 -12.02
C GLY A 39 -8.17 11.26 -12.75
N ASP A 40 -9.45 11.14 -13.11
CA ASP A 40 -10.00 9.99 -13.84
C ASP A 40 -9.18 9.64 -15.10
N ASP A 41 -8.69 10.64 -15.84
CA ASP A 41 -7.83 10.44 -17.01
C ASP A 41 -6.51 9.71 -16.67
N LEU A 42 -5.93 10.04 -15.51
CA LEU A 42 -4.70 9.41 -15.03
C LEU A 42 -4.98 8.00 -14.49
N LEU A 43 -6.11 7.81 -13.80
CA LEU A 43 -6.55 6.49 -13.33
C LEU A 43 -6.86 5.53 -14.49
N GLU A 44 -7.48 6.01 -15.57
CA GLU A 44 -7.72 5.22 -16.79
C GLU A 44 -6.41 4.79 -17.45
N SER A 45 -5.38 5.65 -17.41
CA SER A 45 -4.05 5.34 -17.94
C SER A 45 -3.27 4.33 -17.09
N ILE A 46 -3.55 4.23 -15.79
CA ILE A 46 -2.89 3.31 -14.87
C ILE A 46 -3.51 1.92 -15.03
N SER A 47 -2.88 1.08 -15.82
CA SER A 47 -3.21 -0.34 -15.94
C SER A 47 -2.44 -1.14 -14.88
N GLY A 48 -3.15 -1.94 -14.08
CA GLY A 48 -2.53 -2.93 -13.21
C GLY A 48 -1.88 -4.09 -13.99
N GLY A 49 -1.39 -5.09 -13.26
CA GLY A 49 -0.91 -6.40 -13.74
C GLY A 49 -0.62 -6.53 -15.23
N ARG A 50 0.66 -6.48 -15.62
CA ARG A 50 1.06 -6.85 -16.98
C ARG A 50 0.74 -8.33 -17.19
N SER A 51 -0.38 -8.65 -17.86
CA SER A 51 -0.49 -9.91 -18.61
C SER A 51 0.55 -9.81 -19.71
N ALA A 52 1.77 -10.25 -19.42
CA ALA A 52 2.79 -10.33 -20.45
C ALA A 52 2.24 -11.26 -21.54
N PRO A 53 2.08 -10.81 -22.80
CA PRO A 53 1.99 -11.74 -23.90
C PRO A 53 3.37 -12.38 -24.01
N GLU A 54 3.48 -13.62 -23.53
CA GLU A 54 4.47 -14.63 -23.93
C GLU A 54 5.97 -14.28 -23.88
N GLN A 55 6.40 -13.20 -23.21
CA GLN A 55 7.82 -12.91 -22.95
C GLN A 55 8.02 -12.14 -21.65
N CYS A 56 7.75 -12.80 -20.53
CA CYS A 56 8.63 -12.65 -19.37
C CYS A 56 9.92 -13.43 -19.69
N SER A 57 11.08 -12.77 -19.71
CA SER A 57 12.30 -13.47 -19.31
C SER A 57 12.35 -13.43 -17.78
N ALA A 58 12.46 -14.61 -17.16
CA ALA A 58 12.33 -14.84 -15.73
C ALA A 58 13.49 -14.27 -14.87
N LEU A 59 14.07 -13.12 -15.24
CA LEU A 59 15.37 -12.67 -14.72
C LEU A 59 15.30 -11.50 -13.73
N CYS A 60 14.12 -11.01 -13.37
CA CYS A 60 13.98 -10.13 -12.19
C CYS A 60 12.82 -10.57 -11.29
N THR A 61 12.89 -11.82 -10.86
CA THR A 61 12.51 -12.22 -9.51
C THR A 61 13.72 -12.95 -8.92
N PRO A 62 14.02 -12.87 -7.62
CA PRO A 62 14.92 -13.84 -7.01
C PRO A 62 14.28 -15.22 -7.14
N CYS A 63 14.57 -15.92 -8.24
CA CYS A 63 14.25 -17.32 -8.46
C CYS A 63 15.55 -18.13 -8.56
N PRO A 64 16.29 -18.33 -7.45
CA PRO A 64 16.99 -19.59 -7.25
C PRO A 64 15.95 -20.69 -6.96
N PRO A 65 16.15 -21.93 -7.46
CA PRO A 65 15.26 -23.04 -7.21
C PRO A 65 15.51 -23.57 -5.80
N TYR A 66 14.98 -22.93 -4.77
CA TYR A 66 14.89 -23.58 -3.48
C TYR A 66 13.75 -24.61 -3.56
N HIS A 67 14.08 -25.86 -3.86
CA HIS A 67 13.22 -26.98 -3.47
C HIS A 67 13.16 -26.98 -1.94
N CYS A 68 11.97 -26.78 -1.38
CA CYS A 68 11.72 -27.15 0.00
C CYS A 68 11.80 -28.68 0.08
N VAL A 69 12.85 -29.20 0.73
CA VAL A 69 12.86 -30.56 1.28
C VAL A 69 12.19 -30.58 2.65
#